data_AF-A0A6S6RYK5-F1
#
_entry.id   AF-A0A6S6RYK5-F1
#
_cell.length_a   1.000
_cell.length_b   1.000
_cell.length_c   1.000
_cell.angle_alpha   90.00
_cell.angle_beta   90.00
_cell.angle_gamma   90.00
#
_symmetry.space_group_name_H-M   'P 1'
#
loop_
_entity.id
_entity.type
_entity.pdbx_description
1 polymer ?
#
loop_
_entity_poly.entity_id
_entity_poly.type
_entity_poly.pdbx_seq_one_letter_code
_entity_poly.pdbx_strand_id
1 'polypeptide(L)'
;MDSDSDLDLDFLRDEQKWLAQQVILTEELRPFQPKEVLFGVDIQYVGEEAFCAISAYQFNGKHLDTFVLKTQTGMEYRSGFFCFREGPPVLRTIRKILAHQNLIPQLIIIDGHGIAHPRKLGIASWIGVKTNIPTIGVAKRPLLKYDGILAMERGATLPIFREGKEVGSVLRTQADIKPVYVSPGYKMSLSQSNKIILDLSPKYRISNPIRIADQMARAFAKGERLPNVTVL
;
A
#
# COMPACT_ATOMS: atom_id res chain seq x y z
N MET A 1 -2.29 -35.55 -11.79
CA MET A 1 -2.73 -34.89 -10.54
C MET A 1 -2.29 -33.42 -10.46
N ASP A 2 -1.84 -32.82 -11.58
CA ASP A 2 -1.42 -31.39 -11.64
C ASP A 2 -2.45 -30.46 -12.32
N SER A 3 -3.58 -30.98 -12.81
CA SER A 3 -4.53 -30.19 -13.61
C SER A 3 -5.31 -29.16 -12.79
N ASP A 4 -5.69 -29.48 -11.55
CA ASP A 4 -6.46 -28.56 -10.70
C ASP A 4 -5.60 -27.39 -10.18
N SER A 5 -4.31 -27.62 -9.93
CA SER A 5 -3.40 -26.55 -9.51
C SER A 5 -3.06 -25.59 -10.65
N ASP A 6 -2.94 -26.11 -11.87
CA ASP A 6 -2.68 -25.28 -13.05
C ASP A 6 -3.92 -24.46 -13.44
N LEU A 7 -5.12 -25.04 -13.34
CA LEU A 7 -6.39 -24.33 -13.54
C LEU A 7 -6.59 -23.18 -12.53
N ASP A 8 -6.23 -23.39 -11.26
CA ASP A 8 -6.30 -22.34 -10.22
C ASP A 8 -5.30 -21.20 -10.49
N LEU A 9 -4.09 -21.53 -10.95
CA LEU A 9 -3.07 -20.51 -11.30
C LEU A 9 -3.45 -19.71 -12.55
N ASP A 10 -4.04 -20.35 -13.55
CA ASP A 10 -4.53 -19.66 -14.75
C ASP A 10 -5.71 -18.74 -14.41
N PHE A 11 -6.64 -19.21 -13.57
CA PHE A 11 -7.73 -18.38 -13.06
C PHE A 11 -7.20 -17.14 -12.32
N LEU A 12 -6.29 -17.31 -11.37
CA LEU A 12 -5.70 -16.19 -10.62
C LEU A 12 -4.95 -15.22 -11.55
N ARG A 13 -4.28 -15.74 -12.60
CA ARG A 13 -3.57 -14.91 -13.58
C ARG A 13 -4.53 -14.08 -14.40
N ASP A 14 -5.64 -14.67 -14.83
CA ASP A 14 -6.65 -13.97 -15.62
C ASP A 14 -7.43 -12.97 -14.78
N GLU A 15 -7.76 -13.30 -13.52
CA GLU A 15 -8.33 -12.32 -12.59
C GLU A 15 -7.35 -11.14 -12.37
N GLN A 16 -6.05 -11.40 -12.22
CA GLN A 16 -5.05 -10.35 -12.05
C GLN A 16 -4.96 -9.43 -13.28
N LYS A 17 -5.00 -10.00 -14.49
CA LYS A 17 -5.02 -9.20 -15.73
C LYS A 17 -6.30 -8.38 -15.84
N TRP A 18 -7.45 -8.98 -15.53
CA TRP A 18 -8.75 -8.32 -15.58
C TRP A 18 -8.86 -7.17 -14.57
N LEU A 19 -8.35 -7.36 -13.34
CA LEU A 19 -8.27 -6.29 -12.34
C LEU A 19 -7.26 -5.22 -12.73
N ALA A 20 -6.13 -5.58 -13.36
CA ALA A 20 -5.14 -4.60 -13.83
C ALA A 20 -5.74 -3.65 -14.87
N GLN A 21 -6.67 -4.11 -15.70
CA GLN A 21 -7.39 -3.28 -16.68
C GLN A 21 -8.35 -2.29 -16.03
N GLN A 22 -8.78 -2.55 -14.79
CA GLN A 22 -9.67 -1.65 -14.03
C GLN A 22 -8.89 -0.58 -13.26
N VAL A 23 -7.56 -0.61 -13.27
CA VAL A 23 -6.76 0.41 -12.61
C VAL A 23 -6.88 1.72 -13.38
N ILE A 24 -7.54 2.70 -12.77
CA ILE A 24 -7.66 4.05 -13.30
C ILE A 24 -6.56 4.89 -12.67
N LEU A 25 -5.72 5.51 -13.48
CA LEU A 25 -4.79 6.56 -13.05
C LEU A 25 -5.32 7.90 -13.53
N THR A 26 -4.92 8.97 -12.86
CA THR A 26 -5.26 10.33 -13.26
C THR A 26 -3.99 11.15 -13.34
N GLU A 27 -3.95 12.12 -14.25
CA GLU A 27 -2.92 13.18 -14.26
C GLU A 27 -3.41 14.44 -13.54
N GLU A 28 -4.70 14.51 -13.21
CA GLU A 28 -5.29 15.64 -12.48
C GLU A 28 -4.79 15.66 -11.04
N LEU A 29 -4.18 16.78 -10.65
CA LEU A 29 -3.74 17.01 -9.29
C LEU A 29 -4.92 17.46 -8.44
N ARG A 30 -5.25 16.68 -7.41
CA ARG A 30 -6.27 17.02 -6.42
C ARG A 30 -5.64 17.47 -5.10
N PRO A 31 -5.68 18.76 -4.71
CA PRO A 31 -5.17 19.17 -3.40
C PRO A 31 -6.02 18.54 -2.28
N PHE A 32 -5.36 17.83 -1.36
CA PHE A 32 -6.00 17.26 -0.18
C PHE A 32 -6.17 18.34 0.91
N GLN A 33 -7.35 18.41 1.51
CA GLN A 33 -7.66 19.38 2.56
C GLN A 33 -7.07 18.93 3.90
N PRO A 34 -6.65 19.86 4.79
CA PRO A 34 -5.96 19.52 6.03
C PRO A 34 -6.69 18.52 6.94
N LYS A 35 -8.03 18.51 6.92
CA LYS A 35 -8.88 17.64 7.74
C LYS A 35 -9.34 16.36 7.04
N GLU A 36 -9.05 16.20 5.75
CA GLU A 36 -9.33 14.95 5.04
C GLU A 36 -8.54 13.81 5.68
N VAL A 37 -9.15 12.63 5.67
CA VAL A 37 -8.64 11.44 6.32
C VAL A 37 -7.81 10.64 5.32
N LEU A 38 -6.68 10.12 5.78
CA LEU A 38 -5.87 9.15 5.07
C LEU A 38 -5.60 7.95 5.97
N PHE A 39 -5.52 6.78 5.36
CA PHE A 39 -5.14 5.54 6.03
C PHE A 39 -3.72 5.13 5.65
N GLY A 40 -2.89 4.81 6.63
CA GLY A 40 -1.65 4.05 6.45
C GLY A 40 -1.90 2.59 6.77
N VAL A 41 -1.48 1.68 5.88
CA VAL A 41 -1.79 0.25 5.98
C VAL A 41 -0.51 -0.56 5.94
N ASP A 42 -0.40 -1.52 6.86
CA ASP A 42 0.60 -2.58 6.84
C ASP A 42 -0.05 -3.92 7.24
N ILE A 43 0.58 -5.01 6.83
CA ILE A 43 0.14 -6.36 7.14
C ILE A 43 1.33 -7.26 7.47
N GLN A 44 1.17 -8.08 8.51
CA GLN A 44 2.16 -9.08 8.94
C GLN A 44 1.53 -10.47 8.91
N TYR A 45 2.39 -11.49 8.79
CA TYR A 45 1.97 -12.89 8.72
C TYR A 45 2.71 -13.75 9.71
N VAL A 46 1.98 -14.68 10.34
CA VAL A 46 2.54 -15.78 11.13
C VAL A 46 1.81 -17.06 10.71
N GLY A 47 2.49 -17.92 9.95
CA GLY A 47 1.85 -19.08 9.33
C GLY A 47 0.75 -18.69 8.35
N GLU A 48 -0.47 -19.13 8.62
CA GLU A 48 -1.68 -18.81 7.85
C GLU A 48 -2.46 -17.61 8.44
N GLU A 49 -1.98 -17.02 9.53
CA GLU A 49 -2.63 -15.88 10.15
C GLU A 49 -2.09 -14.56 9.59
N ALA A 50 -3.01 -13.66 9.27
CA ALA A 50 -2.76 -12.30 8.82
C ALA A 50 -3.13 -11.29 9.94
N PHE A 51 -2.21 -10.38 10.22
CA PHE A 51 -2.35 -9.30 11.19
C PHE A 51 -2.30 -7.97 10.44
N CYS A 52 -3.46 -7.42 10.13
CA CYS A 52 -3.57 -6.15 9.44
C CYS A 52 -3.62 -5.01 10.48
N ALA A 53 -2.91 -3.92 10.20
CA ALA A 53 -3.04 -2.68 10.95
C ALA A 53 -3.31 -1.51 10.01
N ILE A 54 -4.22 -0.63 10.42
CA ILE A 54 -4.57 0.60 9.71
C ILE A 54 -4.46 1.76 10.67
N SER A 55 -3.55 2.69 10.42
CA SER A 55 -3.49 3.94 11.17
C SER A 55 -4.23 5.04 10.40
N ALA A 56 -5.18 5.69 11.08
CA ALA A 56 -5.97 6.77 10.51
C ALA A 56 -5.37 8.13 10.91
N TYR A 57 -5.19 9.00 9.93
CA TYR A 57 -4.62 10.33 10.09
C TYR A 57 -5.45 11.36 9.34
N GLN A 58 -5.35 12.62 9.75
CA GLN A 58 -5.68 13.76 8.89
C GLN A 58 -4.44 14.18 8.09
N PHE A 59 -4.64 14.81 6.93
CA PHE A 59 -3.54 15.31 6.09
C PHE A 59 -2.64 16.35 6.79
N ASN A 60 -3.13 17.06 7.80
CA ASN A 60 -2.31 17.94 8.65
C ASN A 60 -1.38 17.19 9.64
N GLY A 61 -1.41 15.86 9.65
CA GLY A 61 -0.58 15.02 10.51
C GLY A 61 -1.21 14.62 11.85
N LYS A 62 -2.45 15.04 12.14
CA LYS A 62 -3.17 14.59 13.35
C LYS A 62 -3.51 13.10 13.24
N HIS A 63 -3.01 12.31 14.19
CA HIS A 63 -3.43 10.91 14.36
C HIS A 63 -4.86 10.86 14.90
N LEU A 64 -5.70 10.00 14.33
CA LEU A 64 -7.11 9.84 14.71
C LEU A 64 -7.33 8.57 15.51
N ASP A 65 -6.91 7.43 14.97
CA ASP A 65 -7.03 6.11 15.62
C ASP A 65 -6.09 5.11 14.92
N THR A 66 -5.88 3.94 15.53
CA THR A 66 -5.26 2.80 14.88
C THR A 66 -6.14 1.56 15.06
N PHE A 67 -6.41 0.87 13.96
CA PHE A 67 -7.25 -0.32 13.92
C PHE A 67 -6.40 -1.54 13.64
N VAL A 68 -6.73 -2.66 14.26
CA VAL A 68 -6.11 -3.96 13.94
C VAL A 68 -7.14 -5.05 13.74
N LEU A 69 -6.82 -5.98 12.85
CA LEU A 69 -7.64 -7.17 12.60
C LEU A 69 -6.73 -8.39 12.43
N LYS A 70 -7.07 -9.46 13.15
CA LYS A 70 -6.50 -10.80 12.96
C LYS A 70 -7.46 -11.63 12.12
N THR A 71 -6.98 -12.25 11.05
CA THR A 71 -7.79 -13.13 10.20
C THR A 71 -6.94 -14.24 9.57
N GLN A 72 -7.56 -15.34 9.15
CA GLN A 72 -6.87 -16.36 8.35
C GLN A 72 -6.63 -15.86 6.91
N THR A 73 -5.52 -16.28 6.31
CA THR A 73 -5.27 -16.15 4.88
C THR A 73 -6.03 -17.22 4.13
N GLY A 74 -6.90 -16.83 3.20
CA GLY A 74 -7.67 -17.79 2.40
C GLY A 74 -6.87 -18.50 1.30
N MET A 75 -5.57 -18.24 1.16
CA MET A 75 -4.70 -18.83 0.14
C MET A 75 -3.25 -19.00 0.61
N GLU A 76 -2.63 -20.08 0.15
CA GLU A 76 -1.19 -20.34 0.30
C GLU A 76 -0.33 -19.31 -0.45
N TYR A 77 0.94 -19.21 -0.08
CA TYR A 77 1.88 -18.32 -0.76
C TYR A 77 2.15 -18.80 -2.19
N ARG A 78 1.70 -18.02 -3.17
CA ARG A 78 2.04 -18.20 -4.59
C ARG A 78 2.83 -16.98 -5.08
N SER A 79 4.07 -17.20 -5.53
CA SER A 79 4.94 -16.12 -6.04
C SER A 79 4.25 -15.37 -7.20
N GLY A 80 4.19 -14.03 -7.10
CA GLY A 80 3.54 -13.17 -8.09
C GLY A 80 2.03 -12.97 -7.92
N PHE A 81 1.38 -13.64 -6.96
CA PHE A 81 -0.05 -13.54 -6.63
C PHE A 81 -0.31 -12.96 -5.23
N PHE A 82 0.69 -12.26 -4.71
CA PHE A 82 0.72 -11.73 -3.35
C PHE A 82 -0.51 -10.88 -2.99
N CYS A 83 -1.02 -10.08 -3.92
CA CYS A 83 -2.23 -9.26 -3.70
C CYS A 83 -3.48 -10.10 -3.38
N PHE A 84 -3.55 -11.36 -3.80
CA PHE A 84 -4.68 -12.22 -3.49
C PHE A 84 -4.58 -12.86 -2.10
N ARG A 85 -3.35 -12.98 -1.56
CA ARG A 85 -3.13 -13.40 -0.17
C ARG A 85 -3.30 -12.24 0.80
N GLU A 86 -2.81 -11.05 0.44
CA GLU A 86 -2.80 -9.89 1.34
C GLU A 86 -3.96 -8.92 1.18
N GLY A 87 -4.49 -8.79 -0.04
CA GLY A 87 -5.59 -7.91 -0.33
C GLY A 87 -6.85 -8.23 0.47
N PRO A 88 -7.31 -9.50 0.58
CA PRO A 88 -8.56 -9.80 1.27
C PRO A 88 -8.57 -9.46 2.77
N PRO A 89 -7.52 -9.77 3.57
CA PRO A 89 -7.41 -9.28 4.95
C PRO A 89 -7.46 -7.75 5.06
N VAL A 90 -6.71 -7.04 4.22
CA VAL A 90 -6.68 -5.57 4.22
C VAL A 90 -8.06 -5.01 3.87
N LEU A 91 -8.70 -5.53 2.82
CA LEU A 91 -10.03 -5.11 2.39
C LEU A 91 -11.09 -5.36 3.45
N ARG A 92 -11.02 -6.50 4.15
CA ARG A 92 -11.91 -6.81 5.28
C ARG A 92 -11.75 -5.78 6.40
N THR A 93 -10.51 -5.43 6.74
CA THR A 93 -10.17 -4.42 7.76
C THR A 93 -10.75 -3.05 7.37
N ILE A 94 -10.51 -2.60 6.14
CA ILE A 94 -11.05 -1.34 5.61
C ILE A 94 -12.58 -1.34 5.70
N ARG A 95 -13.25 -2.40 5.21
CA ARG A 95 -14.72 -2.49 5.21
C ARG A 95 -15.30 -2.45 6.61
N LYS A 96 -14.67 -3.08 7.60
CA LYS A 96 -15.10 -2.99 9.01
C LYS A 96 -15.00 -1.56 9.55
N ILE A 97 -13.92 -0.85 9.24
CA ILE A 97 -13.77 0.56 9.65
C ILE A 97 -14.87 1.42 8.99
N LEU A 98 -15.07 1.28 7.68
CA LEU A 98 -16.09 2.04 6.94
C LEU A 98 -17.50 1.78 7.47
N ALA A 99 -17.81 0.55 7.89
CA ALA A 99 -19.13 0.17 8.39
C ALA A 99 -19.40 0.63 9.83
N HIS A 100 -18.36 0.75 10.67
CA HIS A 100 -18.56 0.85 12.12
C HIS A 100 -17.91 2.06 12.80
N GLN A 101 -16.99 2.76 12.14
CA GLN A 101 -16.17 3.80 12.77
C GLN A 101 -16.46 5.22 12.27
N ASN A 102 -17.38 5.39 11.31
CA ASN A 102 -17.68 6.67 10.66
C ASN A 102 -16.43 7.43 10.17
N LEU A 103 -15.42 6.69 9.69
CA LEU A 103 -14.16 7.20 9.17
C LEU A 103 -14.02 6.80 7.70
N ILE A 104 -14.18 7.78 6.80
CA ILE A 104 -14.05 7.57 5.35
C ILE A 104 -12.73 8.20 4.89
N PRO A 105 -11.75 7.41 4.44
CA PRO A 105 -10.49 7.95 3.93
C PRO A 105 -10.68 8.52 2.52
N GLN A 106 -10.01 9.63 2.23
CA GLN A 106 -9.86 10.18 0.89
C GLN A 106 -8.59 9.65 0.20
N LEU A 107 -7.69 9.01 0.95
CA LEU A 107 -6.47 8.37 0.45
C LEU A 107 -6.10 7.17 1.31
N ILE A 108 -5.63 6.09 0.69
CA ILE A 108 -5.04 4.94 1.37
C ILE A 108 -3.60 4.75 0.90
N ILE A 109 -2.66 4.71 1.84
CA ILE A 109 -1.24 4.49 1.60
C ILE A 109 -0.88 3.13 2.15
N ILE A 110 -0.33 2.27 1.28
CA ILE A 110 -0.09 0.86 1.61
C ILE A 110 1.42 0.58 1.55
N ASP A 111 1.96 -0.11 2.56
CA ASP A 111 3.32 -0.66 2.49
C ASP A 111 3.35 -1.79 1.45
N GLY A 112 3.74 -1.44 0.23
CA GLY A 112 3.63 -2.32 -0.92
C GLY A 112 3.66 -1.55 -2.24
N HIS A 113 3.46 -2.27 -3.34
CA HIS A 113 3.47 -1.67 -4.68
C HIS A 113 2.05 -1.38 -5.20
N GLY A 114 1.92 -0.35 -6.03
CA GLY A 114 0.79 -0.10 -6.92
C GLY A 114 1.09 -0.64 -8.32
N ILE A 115 1.07 0.22 -9.34
CA ILE A 115 1.32 -0.18 -10.73
C ILE A 115 2.78 -0.54 -11.03
N ALA A 116 3.73 -0.23 -10.14
CA ALA A 116 5.13 -0.70 -10.22
C ALA A 116 5.23 -2.20 -9.85
N HIS A 117 4.55 -3.02 -10.63
CA HIS A 117 4.41 -4.46 -10.46
C HIS A 117 4.53 -5.14 -11.84
N PRO A 118 5.07 -6.38 -11.94
CA PRO A 118 5.16 -7.13 -13.21
C PRO A 118 3.84 -7.31 -13.96
N ARG A 119 2.70 -7.08 -13.30
CA ARG A 119 1.35 -7.14 -13.89
C ARG A 119 0.51 -5.86 -13.73
N LYS A 120 1.12 -4.74 -13.35
CA LYS A 120 0.47 -3.43 -13.11
C LYS A 120 -0.60 -3.47 -12.01
N LEU A 121 -0.58 -4.53 -11.21
CA LEU A 121 -1.53 -4.78 -10.12
C LEU A 121 -0.78 -5.26 -8.88
N GLY A 122 -0.14 -4.33 -8.17
CA GLY A 122 0.27 -4.54 -6.80
C GLY A 122 -0.90 -4.40 -5.82
N ILE A 123 -0.66 -4.66 -4.54
CA ILE A 123 -1.68 -4.60 -3.49
C ILE A 123 -2.36 -3.23 -3.42
N ALA A 124 -1.63 -2.13 -3.65
CA ALA A 124 -2.23 -0.79 -3.60
C ALA A 124 -3.24 -0.57 -4.73
N SER A 125 -2.92 -1.05 -5.93
CA SER A 125 -3.85 -1.02 -7.08
C SER A 125 -5.04 -1.94 -6.85
N TRP A 126 -4.82 -3.15 -6.35
CA TRP A 126 -5.89 -4.10 -6.05
C TRP A 126 -6.89 -3.54 -5.03
N ILE A 127 -6.39 -2.97 -3.93
CA ILE A 127 -7.24 -2.33 -2.91
C ILE A 127 -7.99 -1.14 -3.51
N GLY A 128 -7.31 -0.31 -4.30
CA GLY A 128 -7.93 0.85 -4.93
C GLY A 128 -9.10 0.47 -5.84
N VAL A 129 -8.92 -0.56 -6.68
CA VAL A 129 -10.01 -1.11 -7.52
C VAL A 129 -11.17 -1.64 -6.67
N LYS A 130 -10.90 -2.41 -5.62
CA LYS A 130 -11.96 -3.04 -4.79
C LYS A 130 -12.68 -2.05 -3.86
N THR A 131 -12.06 -0.92 -3.53
CA THR A 131 -12.63 0.10 -2.63
C THR A 131 -13.14 1.33 -3.35
N ASN A 132 -12.68 1.55 -4.59
CA ASN A 132 -12.89 2.79 -5.35
C ASN A 132 -12.29 4.05 -4.67
N ILE A 133 -11.35 3.87 -3.74
CA ILE A 133 -10.67 4.93 -2.99
C ILE A 133 -9.27 5.15 -3.58
N PRO A 134 -8.78 6.40 -3.70
CA PRO A 134 -7.43 6.67 -4.17
C PRO A 134 -6.37 5.94 -3.32
N THR A 135 -5.39 5.33 -3.99
CA THR A 135 -4.33 4.56 -3.32
C THR A 135 -2.93 4.88 -3.83
N ILE A 136 -1.95 4.82 -2.92
CA ILE A 136 -0.52 4.89 -3.22
C ILE A 136 0.17 3.69 -2.60
N GLY A 137 1.05 3.03 -3.36
CA GLY A 137 1.97 2.02 -2.84
C GLY A 137 3.31 2.66 -2.48
N VAL A 138 3.81 2.40 -1.27
CA VAL A 138 5.14 2.81 -0.81
C VAL A 138 5.89 1.59 -0.29
N ALA A 139 6.79 1.04 -1.10
CA ALA A 139 7.55 -0.14 -0.72
C ALA A 139 8.94 0.21 -0.15
N LYS A 140 9.46 -0.68 0.70
CA LYS A 140 10.81 -0.60 1.28
C LYS A 140 11.90 -1.17 0.37
N ARG A 141 11.51 -1.95 -0.66
CA ARG A 141 12.36 -2.63 -1.64
C ARG A 141 11.74 -2.50 -3.04
N PRO A 142 12.56 -2.52 -4.12
CA PRO A 142 12.04 -2.51 -5.48
C PRO A 142 11.54 -3.90 -5.86
N LEU A 143 10.46 -3.96 -6.65
CA LEU A 143 10.03 -5.18 -7.34
C LEU A 143 10.45 -5.21 -8.81
N LEU A 144 10.59 -4.04 -9.41
CA LEU A 144 11.09 -3.85 -10.77
C LEU A 144 12.51 -3.31 -10.73
N LYS A 145 13.32 -3.68 -11.73
CA LYS A 145 14.64 -3.09 -11.91
C LYS A 145 14.51 -1.61 -12.27
N TYR A 146 15.52 -0.83 -11.90
CA TYR A 146 15.69 0.56 -12.28
C TYR A 146 17.18 0.81 -12.45
N ASP A 147 17.52 1.79 -13.28
CA ASP A 147 18.89 2.14 -13.62
C ASP A 147 19.18 3.58 -13.21
N GLY A 148 20.46 3.87 -12.93
CA GLY A 148 20.93 5.20 -12.55
C GLY A 148 21.28 5.36 -11.07
N ILE A 149 21.84 6.52 -10.74
CA ILE A 149 22.27 6.89 -9.38
C ILE A 149 21.34 7.99 -8.87
N LEU A 150 20.66 7.72 -7.75
CA LEU A 150 19.75 8.68 -7.15
C LEU A 150 20.57 9.74 -6.39
N ALA A 151 20.36 11.02 -6.68
CA ALA A 151 20.98 12.13 -5.95
C ALA A 151 20.68 12.03 -4.44
N MET A 152 21.58 12.53 -3.58
CA MET A 152 21.54 12.33 -2.13
C MET A 152 20.59 13.29 -1.38
N GLU A 153 20.12 14.33 -2.06
CA GLU A 153 19.18 15.31 -1.51
C GLU A 153 17.77 14.75 -1.29
N ARG A 154 17.09 15.27 -0.26
CA ARG A 154 15.67 15.01 -0.02
C ARG A 154 14.85 15.50 -1.21
N GLY A 155 13.93 14.67 -1.68
CA GLY A 155 13.06 14.94 -2.82
C GLY A 155 13.60 14.44 -4.15
N ALA A 156 14.88 14.01 -4.21
CA ALA A 156 15.41 13.38 -5.41
C ALA A 156 14.57 12.17 -5.84
N THR A 157 14.39 12.02 -7.15
CA THR A 157 13.69 10.88 -7.76
C THR A 157 14.53 10.22 -8.85
N LEU A 158 14.33 8.91 -9.01
CA LEU A 158 14.69 8.17 -10.23
C LEU A 158 13.45 7.45 -10.75
N PRO A 159 13.18 7.49 -12.07
CA PRO A 159 12.04 6.81 -12.64
C PRO A 159 12.22 5.29 -12.61
N ILE A 160 11.12 4.56 -12.41
CA ILE A 160 11.02 3.12 -12.58
C ILE A 160 10.18 2.87 -13.82
N PHE A 161 10.77 2.22 -14.82
CA PHE A 161 10.11 1.93 -16.08
C PHE A 161 9.59 0.49 -16.15
N ARG A 162 8.49 0.32 -16.86
CA ARG A 162 8.02 -0.97 -17.35
C ARG A 162 7.45 -0.79 -18.75
N GLU A 163 7.92 -1.61 -19.70
CA GLU A 163 7.44 -1.59 -21.10
C GLU A 163 7.50 -0.16 -21.68
N GLY A 164 8.57 0.58 -21.38
CA GLY A 164 8.77 1.97 -21.82
C GLY A 164 7.91 3.02 -21.11
N LYS A 165 7.07 2.65 -20.14
CA LYS A 165 6.25 3.58 -19.37
C LYS A 165 6.77 3.74 -17.95
N GLU A 166 6.78 4.97 -17.45
CA GLU A 166 7.09 5.22 -16.04
C GLU A 166 5.94 4.72 -15.17
N VAL A 167 6.24 3.84 -14.21
CA VAL A 167 5.24 3.19 -13.35
C VAL A 167 5.47 3.48 -11.86
N GLY A 168 6.53 4.18 -11.52
CA GLY A 168 6.91 4.47 -10.16
C GLY A 168 8.17 5.30 -10.10
N SER A 169 8.57 5.68 -8.89
CA SER A 169 9.82 6.37 -8.66
C SER A 169 10.54 5.78 -7.45
N VAL A 170 11.86 5.74 -7.53
CA VAL A 170 12.73 5.66 -6.37
C VAL A 170 12.77 7.07 -5.77
N LEU A 171 12.22 7.27 -4.58
CA LEU A 171 12.06 8.59 -3.95
C LEU A 171 12.92 8.69 -2.70
N ARG A 172 13.72 9.75 -2.62
CA ARG A 172 14.48 10.07 -1.40
C ARG A 172 13.67 10.92 -0.44
N THR A 173 13.07 10.28 0.56
CA THR A 173 12.32 10.99 1.59
C THR A 173 13.21 11.68 2.63
N GLN A 174 14.45 11.21 2.85
CA GLN A 174 15.39 11.82 3.79
C GLN A 174 16.78 11.88 3.15
N ALA A 175 17.48 13.00 3.29
CA ALA A 175 18.81 13.18 2.72
C ALA A 175 19.76 12.09 3.23
N ASP A 176 20.61 11.57 2.36
CA ASP A 176 21.59 10.49 2.63
C ASP A 176 21.02 9.15 3.14
N ILE A 177 19.70 9.02 3.28
CA ILE A 177 19.05 7.78 3.73
C ILE A 177 18.57 6.97 2.52
N LYS A 178 18.51 5.64 2.69
CA LYS A 178 17.96 4.71 1.71
C LYS A 178 16.57 5.18 1.24
N PRO A 179 16.29 5.23 -0.07
CA PRO A 179 15.02 5.72 -0.59
C PRO A 179 13.86 4.75 -0.30
N VAL A 180 12.65 5.20 -0.64
CA VAL A 180 11.44 4.39 -0.75
C VAL A 180 11.05 4.24 -2.22
N TYR A 181 10.18 3.27 -2.52
CA TYR A 181 9.73 2.99 -3.89
C TYR A 181 8.26 3.32 -3.98
N VAL A 182 7.93 4.44 -4.62
CA VAL A 182 6.57 4.98 -4.70
C VAL A 182 5.96 4.60 -6.05
N SER A 183 4.70 4.18 -6.04
CA SER A 183 3.93 3.96 -7.26
C SER A 183 2.45 4.26 -7.02
N PRO A 184 1.76 4.90 -7.97
CA PRO A 184 0.33 5.12 -7.82
C PRO A 184 -0.38 3.77 -7.83
N GLY A 185 -1.41 3.64 -7.00
CA GLY A 185 -2.25 2.46 -6.92
C GLY A 185 -3.48 2.62 -7.80
N TYR A 186 -4.31 3.62 -7.50
CA TYR A 186 -5.61 3.88 -8.13
C TYR A 186 -5.98 5.36 -7.92
N LYS A 187 -6.55 6.01 -8.93
CA LYS A 187 -6.98 7.42 -8.96
C LYS A 187 -5.93 8.41 -8.43
N MET A 188 -4.66 8.13 -8.72
CA MET A 188 -3.51 8.96 -8.34
C MET A 188 -2.55 9.09 -9.51
N SER A 189 -1.91 10.24 -9.63
CA SER A 189 -0.76 10.44 -10.53
C SER A 189 0.54 10.06 -9.80
N LEU A 190 1.59 9.76 -10.55
CA LEU A 190 2.91 9.49 -9.97
C LEU A 190 3.51 10.76 -9.32
N SER A 191 3.40 11.91 -9.98
CA SER A 191 3.89 13.18 -9.49
C SER A 191 3.24 13.58 -8.16
N GLN A 192 1.91 13.44 -8.08
CA GLN A 192 1.16 13.70 -6.86
C GLN A 192 1.51 12.70 -5.75
N SER A 193 1.66 11.42 -6.12
CA SER A 193 2.06 10.38 -5.17
C SER A 193 3.41 10.72 -4.52
N ASN A 194 4.42 11.07 -5.33
CA ASN A 194 5.73 11.46 -4.83
C ASN A 194 5.66 12.66 -3.89
N LYS A 195 4.92 13.71 -4.27
CA LYS A 195 4.72 14.90 -3.43
C LYS A 195 4.10 14.55 -2.08
N ILE A 196 3.00 13.80 -2.07
CA ILE A 196 2.29 13.43 -0.84
C ILE A 196 3.21 12.60 0.07
N ILE A 197 3.92 11.61 -0.47
CA ILE A 197 4.81 10.77 0.33
C ILE A 197 5.97 11.57 0.91
N LEU A 198 6.53 12.52 0.15
CA LEU A 198 7.56 13.41 0.64
C LEU A 198 7.03 14.29 1.78
N ASP A 199 5.87 14.94 1.59
CA ASP A 199 5.23 15.85 2.54
C ASP A 199 4.85 15.12 3.85
N LEU A 200 4.36 13.88 3.77
CA LEU A 200 4.02 13.03 4.93
C LEU A 200 5.25 12.43 5.64
N SER A 201 6.44 12.62 5.09
CA SER A 201 7.69 12.08 5.63
C SER A 201 8.65 13.17 6.09
N PRO A 202 8.26 14.17 6.90
CA PRO A 202 9.13 15.33 7.21
C PRO A 202 10.35 14.95 8.05
N LYS A 203 10.22 13.95 8.93
CA LYS A 203 11.26 13.57 9.92
C LYS A 203 11.88 12.20 9.70
N TYR A 204 11.17 11.28 9.07
CA TYR A 204 11.57 9.87 8.96
C TYR A 204 11.52 9.39 7.50
N ARG A 205 12.27 8.32 7.20
CA ARG A 205 12.28 7.66 5.89
C ARG A 205 10.88 7.16 5.49
N ILE A 206 10.19 6.53 6.44
CA ILE A 206 8.82 6.02 6.28
C ILE A 206 7.89 6.97 7.03
N SER A 207 6.83 7.42 6.35
CA SER A 207 5.85 8.34 6.93
C SER A 207 5.17 7.73 8.16
N ASN A 208 4.73 8.59 9.09
CA ASN A 208 4.07 8.13 10.32
C ASN A 208 2.87 7.20 10.08
N PRO A 209 1.98 7.44 9.09
CA PRO A 209 0.87 6.53 8.83
C PRO A 209 1.31 5.08 8.56
N ILE A 210 2.31 4.88 7.69
CA ILE A 210 2.82 3.53 7.41
C ILE A 210 3.62 3.00 8.61
N ARG A 211 4.46 3.84 9.22
CA ARG A 211 5.34 3.44 10.32
C ARG A 211 4.55 2.96 11.55
N ILE A 212 3.44 3.63 11.90
CA ILE A 212 2.57 3.22 13.00
C ILE A 212 1.83 1.93 12.64
N ALA A 213 1.32 1.81 11.41
CA ALA A 213 0.70 0.56 10.97
C ALA A 213 1.68 -0.63 11.05
N ASP A 214 2.91 -0.49 10.56
CA ASP A 214 3.95 -1.53 10.63
C ASP A 214 4.28 -1.91 12.08
N GLN A 215 4.42 -0.93 12.97
CA GLN A 215 4.68 -1.19 14.39
C GLN A 215 3.52 -1.96 15.04
N MET A 216 2.27 -1.55 14.79
CA MET A 216 1.11 -2.20 15.40
C MET A 216 0.84 -3.58 14.81
N ALA A 217 1.01 -3.79 13.51
CA ALA A 217 0.87 -5.10 12.89
C ALA A 217 1.91 -6.08 13.45
N ARG A 218 3.17 -5.65 13.62
CA ARG A 218 4.24 -6.47 14.22
C ARG A 218 3.98 -6.78 15.68
N ALA A 219 3.60 -5.79 16.49
CA ALA A 219 3.28 -5.99 17.89
C ALA A 219 2.09 -6.95 18.06
N PHE A 220 1.06 -6.80 17.22
CA PHE A 220 -0.13 -7.65 17.26
C PHE A 220 0.19 -9.11 16.90
N ALA A 221 1.02 -9.32 15.87
CA ALA A 221 1.50 -10.64 15.47
C ALA A 221 2.29 -11.36 16.57
N LYS A 222 2.96 -10.60 17.45
CA LYS A 222 3.71 -11.14 18.60
C LYS A 222 2.87 -11.33 19.86
N GLY A 223 1.59 -10.94 19.84
CA GLY A 223 0.73 -10.95 21.03
C GLY A 223 1.12 -9.92 22.08
N GLU A 224 1.83 -8.85 21.68
CA GLU A 224 2.20 -7.76 22.57
C GLU A 224 0.97 -6.91 22.94
N ARG A 225 1.01 -6.21 24.09
CA ARG A 225 -0.04 -5.27 24.47
C ARG A 225 -0.07 -4.09 23.49
N LEU A 226 -1.23 -3.81 22.93
CA LEU A 226 -1.47 -2.72 21.99
C LEU A 226 -2.18 -1.54 22.69
N PRO A 227 -1.45 -0.54 23.21
CA PRO A 227 -2.09 0.63 23.81
C PRO A 227 -2.74 1.50 22.72
N ASN A 228 -3.94 2.00 22.99
CA ASN A 228 -4.66 2.96 22.13
C ASN A 228 -4.89 2.45 20.69
N VAL A 229 -5.33 1.18 20.58
CA VAL A 229 -5.69 0.53 19.33
C VAL A 229 -7.10 -0.05 19.44
N THR A 230 -7.88 0.12 18.38
CA THR A 230 -9.21 -0.49 18.22
C THR A 230 -9.07 -1.84 17.52
N VAL A 231 -9.41 -2.93 18.22
CA VAL A 231 -9.45 -4.29 17.65
C VAL A 231 -10.80 -4.51 16.97
N LEU A 232 -10.77 -4.96 15.71
CA LEU A 232 -11.94 -5.13 14.83
C LEU A 232 -12.49 -6.55 14.77
#